data_AF-A0A937YXY6-F1
#
_entry.id   AF-A0A937YXY6-F1
#
_cell.length_a   1.000
_cell.length_b   1.000
_cell.length_c   1.000
_cell.angle_alpha   90.00
_cell.angle_beta   90.00
_cell.angle_gamma   90.00
#
_symmetry.space_group_name_H-M   'P 1'
#
loop_
_entity.id
_entity.type
_entity.pdbx_description
1 polymer ?
#
loop_
_entity_poly.entity_id
_entity_poly.type
_entity_poly.pdbx_seq_one_letter_code
_entity_poly.pdbx_strand_id
1 'polypeptide(L)'
;MDTGELSRYGRAVQVLIGSGTRAEAEKAVERLTADQAWDFCGPLLIASAELGARILVRTLLEHGQYAPLAHAAAMRRQQKRAEVVTKRVAMSRRVFRDIDTEADAKGVPDYIQAELDDLAMTAEEARDAADRREADRDADPVRALIVNELAGKMLKSDDALDAMVSIVHASAFEDTRRSAALKIVTHSNALKRLAAAERLDDLVAVANAARLDSAAQTVALLLTPHVDALAASGSKLALRLLAKHHPDPGLREKANAGLK
;
A
#
# COMPACT_ATOMS: atom_id res chain seq x y z
N MET A 1 0.55 -9.22 -26.49
CA MET A 1 0.92 -10.57 -26.02
C MET A 1 0.29 -11.56 -26.97
N ASP A 2 1.11 -12.39 -27.61
CA ASP A 2 0.64 -13.40 -28.55
C ASP A 2 0.04 -14.60 -27.78
N THR A 3 -1.08 -15.13 -28.27
CA THR A 3 -1.67 -16.38 -27.77
C THR A 3 -0.69 -17.56 -27.79
N GLY A 4 0.27 -17.56 -28.72
CA GLY A 4 1.36 -18.53 -28.76
C GLY A 4 2.23 -18.51 -27.50
N GLU A 5 2.60 -17.33 -27.01
CA GLU A 5 3.41 -17.16 -25.80
C GLU A 5 2.69 -17.64 -24.54
N LEU A 6 1.38 -17.36 -24.42
CA LEU A 6 0.56 -17.83 -23.31
C LEU A 6 0.52 -19.36 -23.22
N SER A 7 0.43 -20.04 -24.37
CA SER A 7 0.39 -21.51 -24.42
C SER A 7 1.70 -22.15 -23.93
N ARG A 8 2.86 -21.52 -24.19
CA ARG A 8 4.18 -21.97 -23.71
C ARG A 8 4.24 -22.04 -22.18
N TYR A 9 3.57 -21.11 -21.51
CA TYR A 9 3.57 -20.97 -20.04
C TYR A 9 2.31 -21.51 -19.36
N GLY A 10 1.38 -22.15 -20.07
CA GLY A 10 0.08 -22.55 -19.54
C GLY A 10 0.14 -23.31 -18.21
N ARG A 11 1.09 -24.24 -18.06
CA ARG A 11 1.30 -24.95 -16.78
C ARG A 11 1.83 -24.05 -15.66
N ALA A 12 2.74 -23.13 -15.96
CA ALA A 12 3.24 -22.17 -14.97
C ALA A 12 2.13 -21.23 -14.50
N VAL A 13 1.31 -20.75 -15.44
CA VAL A 13 0.12 -19.92 -15.15
C VAL A 13 -0.86 -20.68 -14.26
N GLN A 14 -1.19 -21.93 -14.60
CA GLN A 14 -2.11 -22.75 -13.82
C GLN A 14 -1.62 -22.95 -12.37
N VAL A 15 -0.32 -23.24 -12.19
CA VAL A 15 0.28 -23.44 -10.87
C VAL A 15 0.30 -22.16 -10.06
N LEU A 16 0.66 -21.03 -10.67
CA LEU A 16 0.84 -19.76 -9.97
C LEU A 16 -0.47 -19.05 -9.65
N ILE A 17 -1.49 -19.17 -10.50
CA ILE A 17 -2.85 -18.66 -10.24
C ILE A 17 -3.60 -19.59 -9.27
N GLY A 18 -3.39 -20.90 -9.40
CA GLY A 18 -4.06 -21.90 -8.58
C GLY A 18 -3.38 -22.20 -7.25
N SER A 19 -3.80 -23.30 -6.62
CA SER A 19 -3.27 -23.83 -5.37
C SER A 19 -2.22 -24.92 -5.64
N GLY A 20 -1.15 -24.57 -6.36
CA GLY A 20 0.01 -25.45 -6.51
C GLY A 20 0.79 -25.59 -5.20
N THR A 21 1.55 -26.67 -5.07
CA THR A 21 2.51 -26.81 -3.98
C THR A 21 3.64 -25.78 -4.13
N ARG A 22 4.36 -25.51 -3.03
CA ARG A 22 5.51 -24.59 -3.05
C ARG A 22 6.56 -25.00 -4.10
N ALA A 23 6.91 -26.28 -4.16
CA ALA A 23 7.89 -26.80 -5.11
C ALA A 23 7.44 -26.62 -6.57
N GLU A 24 6.14 -26.79 -6.86
CA GLU A 24 5.61 -26.54 -8.20
C GLU A 24 5.66 -25.05 -8.56
N ALA A 25 5.32 -24.18 -7.62
CA ALA A 25 5.39 -22.73 -7.82
C ALA A 25 6.84 -22.26 -8.04
N GLU A 26 7.80 -22.74 -7.23
CA GLU A 26 9.23 -22.47 -7.42
C GLU A 26 9.70 -22.90 -8.81
N LYS A 27 9.38 -24.13 -9.23
CA LYS A 27 9.73 -24.63 -10.57
C LYS A 27 9.06 -23.84 -11.70
N ALA A 28 7.83 -23.36 -11.49
CA ALA A 28 7.14 -22.52 -12.46
C ALA A 28 7.84 -21.16 -12.61
N VAL A 29 8.26 -20.55 -11.50
CA VAL A 29 9.01 -19.29 -11.50
C VAL A 29 10.41 -19.46 -12.10
N GLU A 30 11.12 -20.53 -11.75
CA GLU A 30 12.43 -20.86 -12.35
C GLU A 30 12.36 -20.92 -13.87
N ARG A 31 11.29 -21.51 -14.42
CA ARG A 31 11.09 -21.56 -15.87
C ARG A 31 10.87 -20.18 -16.49
N LEU A 32 10.08 -19.31 -15.84
CA LEU A 32 9.86 -17.95 -16.30
C LEU A 32 11.15 -17.13 -16.28
N THR A 33 11.96 -17.32 -15.23
CA THR A 33 13.28 -16.70 -15.08
C THR A 33 14.26 -17.17 -16.14
N ALA A 34 14.32 -18.49 -16.41
CA ALA A 34 15.20 -19.05 -17.42
C ALA A 34 14.90 -18.50 -18.82
N ASP A 35 13.63 -18.26 -19.12
CA ASP A 35 13.18 -17.66 -20.37
C ASP A 35 13.21 -16.13 -20.37
N GLN A 36 13.62 -15.49 -19.26
CA GLN A 36 13.59 -14.03 -19.05
C GLN A 36 12.22 -13.39 -19.38
N ALA A 37 11.13 -14.07 -19.06
CA ALA A 37 9.76 -13.65 -19.37
C ALA A 37 9.25 -12.55 -18.41
N TRP A 38 10.02 -11.48 -18.20
CA TRP A 38 9.77 -10.45 -17.19
C TRP A 38 8.49 -9.65 -17.46
N ASP A 39 8.22 -9.33 -18.72
CA ASP A 39 7.01 -8.62 -19.13
C ASP A 39 5.73 -9.40 -18.80
N PHE A 40 5.84 -10.73 -18.80
CA PHE A 40 4.74 -11.62 -18.45
C PHE A 40 4.51 -11.70 -16.94
N CYS A 41 5.55 -11.49 -16.13
CA CYS A 41 5.47 -11.60 -14.69
C CYS A 41 4.56 -10.55 -14.05
N GLY A 42 4.40 -9.35 -14.62
CA GLY A 42 3.54 -8.29 -14.05
C GLY A 42 2.06 -8.68 -14.04
N PRO A 43 1.44 -8.97 -15.20
CA PRO A 43 0.07 -9.47 -15.28
C PRO A 43 -0.13 -10.77 -14.50
N LEU A 44 0.84 -11.68 -14.54
CA LEU A 44 0.77 -12.93 -13.79
C LEU A 44 0.76 -12.67 -12.27
N LEU A 45 1.58 -11.75 -11.79
CA LEU A 45 1.67 -11.38 -10.37
C LEU A 45 0.37 -10.78 -9.85
N ILE A 46 -0.40 -10.08 -10.70
CA ILE A 46 -1.75 -9.60 -10.34
C ILE A 46 -2.71 -10.76 -10.10
N ALA A 47 -2.67 -11.79 -10.94
CA ALA A 47 -3.60 -12.93 -10.88
C ALA A 47 -3.15 -14.07 -9.97
N SER A 48 -1.89 -14.09 -9.52
CA SER A 48 -1.30 -15.23 -8.81
C SER A 48 -1.90 -15.44 -7.40
N ALA A 49 -1.97 -16.69 -6.96
CA ALA A 49 -2.17 -17.04 -5.55
C ALA A 49 -1.08 -16.41 -4.68
N GLU A 50 -1.41 -16.14 -3.41
CA GLU A 50 -0.49 -15.45 -2.48
C GLU A 50 0.89 -16.10 -2.42
N LEU A 51 0.95 -17.43 -2.34
CA LEU A 51 2.22 -18.17 -2.29
C LEU A 51 3.06 -17.94 -3.56
N GLY A 52 2.48 -18.16 -4.73
CA GLY A 52 3.14 -17.96 -6.02
C GLY A 52 3.56 -16.51 -6.23
N ALA A 53 2.71 -15.57 -5.82
CA ALA A 53 2.99 -14.14 -5.90
C ALA A 53 4.19 -13.76 -5.01
N ARG A 54 4.29 -14.28 -3.79
CA ARG A 54 5.45 -14.02 -2.91
C ARG A 54 6.75 -14.56 -3.48
N ILE A 55 6.73 -15.73 -4.11
CA ILE A 55 7.90 -16.32 -4.77
C ILE A 55 8.31 -15.44 -5.96
N LEU A 56 7.36 -15.10 -6.85
CA LEU A 56 7.59 -14.20 -7.98
C LEU A 56 8.17 -12.84 -7.54
N VAL A 57 7.64 -12.24 -6.48
CA VAL A 57 8.14 -10.96 -5.96
C VAL A 57 9.62 -11.07 -5.60
N ARG A 58 10.01 -12.12 -4.86
CA ARG A 58 11.41 -12.33 -4.45
C ARG A 58 12.31 -12.51 -5.66
N THR A 59 11.91 -13.34 -6.61
CA THR A 59 12.69 -13.57 -7.83
C THR A 59 12.85 -12.30 -8.66
N LEU A 60 11.78 -11.51 -8.86
CA LEU A 60 11.88 -10.23 -9.56
C LEU A 60 12.83 -9.26 -8.84
N LEU A 61 12.79 -9.20 -7.51
CA LEU A 61 13.70 -8.37 -6.71
C LEU A 61 15.16 -8.81 -6.78
N GLU A 62 15.42 -10.11 -6.88
CA GLU A 62 16.76 -10.69 -7.06
C GLU A 62 17.34 -10.33 -8.43
N HIS A 63 16.49 -10.30 -9.47
CA HIS A 63 16.88 -9.97 -10.84
C HIS A 63 16.75 -8.47 -11.20
N GLY A 64 16.46 -7.60 -10.23
CA GLY A 64 16.35 -6.15 -10.46
C GLY A 64 15.15 -5.72 -11.31
N GLN A 65 14.12 -6.56 -11.40
CA GLN A 65 12.94 -6.32 -12.25
C GLN A 65 11.85 -5.60 -11.45
N TYR A 66 11.90 -4.26 -11.42
CA TYR A 66 11.00 -3.46 -10.57
C TYR A 66 9.69 -3.03 -11.24
N ALA A 67 9.67 -2.84 -12.56
CA ALA A 67 8.46 -2.42 -13.28
C ALA A 67 7.28 -3.42 -13.11
N PRO A 68 7.48 -4.75 -13.22
CA PRO A 68 6.41 -5.71 -12.95
C PRO A 68 5.87 -5.64 -11.52
N LEU A 69 6.74 -5.34 -10.55
CA LEU A 69 6.37 -5.18 -9.14
C LEU A 69 5.50 -3.95 -8.93
N ALA A 70 5.85 -2.81 -9.55
CA ALA A 70 5.05 -1.59 -9.49
C ALA A 70 3.65 -1.81 -10.06
N HIS A 71 3.54 -2.51 -11.20
CA HIS A 71 2.26 -2.82 -11.82
C HIS A 71 1.38 -3.67 -10.90
N ALA A 72 1.94 -4.72 -10.29
CA ALA A 72 1.19 -5.55 -9.35
C ALA A 72 0.81 -4.80 -8.07
N ALA A 73 1.71 -4.01 -7.48
CA ALA A 73 1.37 -3.17 -6.33
C ALA A 73 0.30 -2.12 -6.65
N ALA A 74 0.19 -1.68 -7.90
CA ALA A 74 -0.83 -0.73 -8.31
C ALA A 74 -2.21 -1.37 -8.49
N MET A 75 -2.28 -2.61 -9.00
CA MET A 75 -3.51 -3.19 -9.57
C MET A 75 -4.00 -4.49 -8.91
N ARG A 76 -3.13 -5.21 -8.20
CA ARG A 76 -3.48 -6.50 -7.59
C ARG A 76 -4.54 -6.32 -6.50
N ARG A 77 -5.65 -7.06 -6.58
CA ARG A 77 -6.65 -7.16 -5.51
C ARG A 77 -6.33 -8.30 -4.57
N GLN A 78 -6.73 -8.17 -3.31
CA GLN A 78 -6.67 -9.25 -2.35
C GLN A 78 -7.56 -10.39 -2.85
N GLN A 79 -6.95 -11.55 -3.06
CA GLN A 79 -7.70 -12.76 -3.35
C GLN A 79 -8.39 -13.20 -2.06
N LYS A 80 -9.71 -13.04 -2.02
CA LYS A 80 -10.52 -13.55 -0.90
C LYS A 80 -10.34 -15.07 -0.87
N ARG A 81 -9.71 -15.58 0.19
CA ARG A 81 -9.80 -17.02 0.49
C ARG A 81 -11.29 -17.29 0.67
N ALA A 82 -11.83 -18.29 -0.04
CA ALA A 82 -13.16 -18.77 0.27
C ALA A 82 -13.14 -19.12 1.76
N GLU A 83 -13.81 -18.31 2.58
CA GLU A 83 -13.98 -18.65 3.99
C GLU A 83 -14.68 -20.00 3.98
N VAL A 84 -13.94 -21.03 4.40
CA VAL A 84 -14.60 -22.19 4.96
C VAL A 84 -15.27 -21.62 6.20
N VAL A 85 -16.58 -21.35 6.09
CA VAL A 85 -17.43 -20.97 7.21
C VAL A 85 -17.45 -22.17 8.15
N THR A 86 -16.38 -22.38 8.90
CA THR A 86 -16.45 -23.10 10.16
C THR A 86 -17.25 -22.16 11.05
N LYS A 87 -18.59 -22.37 11.07
CA LYS A 87 -19.45 -21.83 12.11
C LYS A 87 -18.73 -22.01 13.43
N ARG A 88 -18.13 -20.95 13.97
CA ARG A 88 -17.67 -20.91 15.35
C ARG A 88 -18.92 -21.12 16.17
N VAL A 89 -19.11 -22.34 16.64
CA VAL A 89 -20.09 -22.65 17.67
C VAL A 89 -19.75 -21.73 18.84
N ALA A 90 -20.69 -20.85 19.18
CA ALA A 90 -20.61 -19.93 20.29
C ALA A 90 -20.26 -20.69 21.57
N MET A 91 -19.01 -20.59 22.00
CA MET A 91 -18.51 -21.15 23.26
C MET A 91 -17.62 -20.12 23.97
N SER A 92 -18.11 -18.88 24.10
CA SER A 92 -17.45 -17.81 24.85
C SER A 92 -18.24 -17.33 26.08
N ARG A 93 -18.90 -18.26 26.80
CA ARG A 93 -19.45 -18.00 28.15
C ARG A 93 -19.03 -19.07 29.15
N ARG A 94 -17.73 -19.25 29.38
CA ARG A 94 -17.20 -19.97 30.56
C ARG A 94 -15.79 -19.48 30.92
N VAL A 95 -15.64 -18.20 31.22
CA VAL A 95 -14.51 -17.68 32.00
C VAL A 95 -15.15 -16.66 32.95
N PHE A 96 -14.93 -16.80 34.26
CA PHE A 96 -15.69 -16.20 35.38
C PHE A 96 -16.86 -17.03 35.91
N ARG A 97 -16.56 -18.24 36.37
CA ARG A 97 -17.33 -18.87 37.45
C ARG A 97 -16.31 -19.67 38.25
N ASP A 98 -15.60 -19.00 39.15
CA ASP A 98 -14.77 -19.58 40.23
C ASP A 98 -14.04 -18.45 41.01
N ILE A 99 -14.80 -17.46 41.50
CA ILE A 99 -14.36 -16.58 42.59
C ILE A 99 -15.54 -16.45 43.55
N ASP A 100 -15.42 -17.17 44.67
CA ASP A 100 -16.06 -17.00 45.97
C ASP A 100 -17.57 -16.70 46.01
N THR A 101 -18.33 -17.78 46.24
CA THR A 101 -19.71 -17.69 46.73
C THR A 101 -19.68 -17.45 48.24
N GLU A 102 -19.35 -16.22 48.66
CA GLU A 102 -19.73 -15.72 49.98
C GLU A 102 -21.06 -14.97 49.88
N ALA A 103 -22.01 -15.39 50.70
CA ALA A 103 -23.44 -15.13 50.57
C ALA A 103 -23.91 -13.74 51.03
N ASP A 104 -23.17 -12.66 50.74
CA ASP A 104 -23.57 -11.30 51.14
C ASP A 104 -23.11 -10.17 50.19
N ALA A 105 -22.89 -10.48 48.91
CA ALA A 105 -22.67 -9.44 47.91
C ALA A 105 -24.02 -8.81 47.53
N LYS A 106 -24.24 -7.54 47.92
CA LYS A 106 -25.26 -6.69 47.28
C LYS A 106 -25.07 -6.82 45.77
N GLY A 107 -26.06 -7.43 45.12
CA GLY A 107 -26.09 -7.55 43.67
C GLY A 107 -25.85 -6.19 43.02
N VAL A 108 -25.15 -6.19 41.90
CA VAL A 108 -24.92 -4.97 41.12
C VAL A 108 -26.29 -4.32 40.89
N PRO A 109 -26.51 -3.06 41.30
CA PRO A 109 -27.79 -2.39 41.11
C PRO A 109 -28.22 -2.41 39.64
N ASP A 110 -29.51 -2.61 39.38
CA ASP A 110 -30.05 -2.84 38.03
C ASP A 110 -29.66 -1.76 37.01
N TYR A 111 -29.51 -0.51 37.44
CA TYR A 111 -29.08 0.58 36.56
C TYR A 111 -27.62 0.44 36.10
N ILE A 112 -26.74 -0.09 36.95
CA ILE A 112 -25.35 -0.38 36.60
C ILE A 112 -25.29 -1.61 35.68
N GLN A 113 -26.15 -2.60 35.91
CA GLN A 113 -26.26 -3.77 35.03
C GLN A 113 -26.70 -3.35 33.62
N ALA A 114 -27.71 -2.47 33.51
CA ALA A 114 -28.19 -1.92 32.25
C ALA A 114 -27.12 -1.09 31.53
N GLU A 115 -26.39 -0.23 32.23
CA GLU A 115 -25.28 0.54 31.65
C GLU A 115 -24.13 -0.36 31.16
N LEU A 116 -23.83 -1.45 31.86
CA LEU A 116 -22.82 -2.42 31.45
C LEU A 116 -23.25 -3.21 30.21
N ASP A 117 -24.53 -3.59 30.12
CA ASP A 117 -25.08 -4.27 28.95
C ASP A 117 -25.10 -3.33 27.73
N ASP A 118 -25.47 -2.05 27.91
CA ASP A 118 -25.41 -1.03 26.85
C ASP A 118 -23.97 -0.75 26.39
N LEU A 119 -23.00 -0.69 27.33
CA LEU A 119 -21.58 -0.54 27.01
C LEU A 119 -21.04 -1.77 26.26
N ALA A 120 -21.49 -2.96 26.62
CA ALA A 120 -21.11 -4.20 25.94
C ALA A 120 -21.68 -4.26 24.52
N MET A 121 -22.94 -3.89 24.33
CA MET A 121 -23.59 -3.82 23.01
C MET A 121 -22.93 -2.79 22.10
N THR A 122 -22.65 -1.58 22.60
CA THR A 122 -21.97 -0.54 21.81
C THR A 122 -20.53 -0.92 21.46
N ALA A 123 -19.82 -1.64 22.33
CA ALA A 123 -18.49 -2.18 22.03
C ALA A 123 -18.54 -3.30 20.98
N GLU A 124 -19.57 -4.14 20.99
CA GLU A 124 -19.80 -5.20 19.99
C GLU A 124 -20.17 -4.59 18.63
N GLU A 125 -21.05 -3.61 18.58
CA GLU A 125 -21.37 -2.85 17.36
C GLU A 125 -20.16 -2.12 16.79
N ALA A 126 -19.31 -1.54 17.64
CA ALA A 126 -18.07 -0.89 17.22
C ALA A 126 -17.06 -1.89 16.64
N ARG A 127 -16.96 -3.10 17.22
CA ARG A 127 -16.14 -4.20 16.68
C ARG A 127 -16.69 -4.69 15.36
N ASP A 128 -17.98 -4.96 15.28
CA ASP A 128 -18.66 -5.36 14.04
C ASP A 128 -18.50 -4.32 12.92
N ALA A 129 -18.60 -3.03 13.26
CA ALA A 129 -18.36 -1.94 12.32
C ALA A 129 -16.88 -1.85 11.90
N ALA A 130 -15.94 -2.13 12.80
CA ALA A 130 -14.52 -2.19 12.49
C ALA A 130 -14.19 -3.40 11.61
N ASP A 131 -14.71 -4.57 11.93
CA ASP A 131 -14.55 -5.81 11.18
C ASP A 131 -15.16 -5.70 9.77
N ARG A 132 -16.34 -5.05 9.64
CA ARG A 132 -16.92 -4.74 8.32
C ARG A 132 -16.05 -3.76 7.54
N ARG A 133 -15.55 -2.69 8.17
CA ARG A 133 -14.61 -1.76 7.51
C ARG A 133 -13.30 -2.43 7.09
N GLU A 134 -12.82 -3.40 7.87
CA GLU A 134 -11.61 -4.16 7.57
C GLU A 134 -11.86 -5.20 6.47
N ALA A 135 -13.02 -5.86 6.47
CA ALA A 135 -13.47 -6.75 5.40
C ALA A 135 -13.73 -6.03 4.06
N ASP A 136 -14.09 -4.74 4.12
CA ASP A 136 -14.25 -3.86 2.97
C ASP A 136 -12.91 -3.28 2.46
N ARG A 137 -11.87 -3.28 3.30
CA ARG A 137 -10.52 -2.86 2.88
C ARG A 137 -9.86 -4.02 2.16
N ASP A 138 -9.61 -3.84 0.86
CA ASP A 138 -8.71 -4.71 0.11
C ASP A 138 -7.29 -4.51 0.68
N ALA A 139 -6.84 -5.41 1.55
CA ALA A 139 -5.59 -5.34 2.30
C ALA A 139 -4.65 -6.49 1.88
N ASP A 140 -4.30 -6.54 0.59
CA ASP A 140 -3.46 -7.61 0.05
C ASP A 140 -2.03 -7.58 0.65
N PRO A 141 -1.61 -8.64 1.36
CA PRO A 141 -0.29 -8.69 1.98
C PRO A 141 0.86 -8.68 0.95
N VAL A 142 0.59 -9.07 -0.31
CA VAL A 142 1.60 -9.02 -1.37
C VAL A 142 1.93 -7.59 -1.76
N ARG A 143 0.94 -6.68 -1.84
CA ARG A 143 1.22 -5.25 -2.10
C ARG A 143 2.10 -4.64 -1.02
N ALA A 144 1.81 -4.94 0.25
CA ALA A 144 2.62 -4.50 1.37
C ALA A 144 4.05 -5.04 1.29
N LEU A 145 4.22 -6.32 0.94
CA LEU A 145 5.54 -6.92 0.70
C LEU A 145 6.31 -6.16 -0.39
N ILE A 146 5.70 -5.93 -1.56
CA ILE A 146 6.34 -5.23 -2.69
C ILE A 146 6.84 -3.85 -2.25
N VAL A 147 5.97 -3.04 -1.64
CA VAL A 147 6.30 -1.68 -1.20
C VAL A 147 7.43 -1.68 -0.16
N ASN A 148 7.43 -2.65 0.77
CA ASN A 148 8.49 -2.76 1.77
C ASN A 148 9.84 -3.12 1.15
N GLU A 149 9.87 -4.08 0.24
CA GLU A 149 11.11 -4.54 -0.41
C GLU A 149 11.69 -3.48 -1.36
N LEU A 150 10.84 -2.81 -2.13
CA LEU A 150 11.26 -1.70 -2.98
C LEU A 150 11.85 -0.54 -2.17
N ALA A 151 11.25 -0.19 -1.03
CA ALA A 151 11.79 0.84 -0.15
C ALA A 151 13.18 0.49 0.41
N GLY A 152 13.46 -0.80 0.66
CA GLY A 152 14.81 -1.26 1.03
C GLY A 152 15.85 -1.07 -0.08
N LYS A 153 15.42 -1.02 -1.35
CA LYS A 153 16.29 -0.91 -2.53
C LYS A 153 16.36 0.50 -3.13
N MET A 154 15.35 1.34 -2.94
CA MET A 154 15.25 2.65 -3.62
C MET A 154 16.39 3.63 -3.32
N LEU A 155 17.11 3.46 -2.20
CA LEU A 155 18.30 4.28 -1.91
C LEU A 155 19.51 3.93 -2.79
N LYS A 156 19.53 2.72 -3.35
CA LYS A 156 20.66 2.18 -4.13
C LYS A 156 20.34 2.03 -5.62
N SER A 157 19.09 2.14 -6.02
CA SER A 157 18.63 1.95 -7.40
C SER A 157 17.62 3.05 -7.76
N ASP A 158 17.87 3.76 -8.87
CA ASP A 158 16.90 4.70 -9.46
C ASP A 158 15.65 3.94 -9.92
N ASP A 159 15.80 2.79 -10.59
CA ASP A 159 14.66 1.99 -11.06
C ASP A 159 13.72 1.55 -9.93
N ALA A 160 14.26 1.26 -8.73
CA ALA A 160 13.44 0.95 -7.56
C ALA A 160 12.71 2.18 -7.01
N LEU A 161 13.32 3.37 -7.08
CA LEU A 161 12.65 4.64 -6.76
C LEU A 161 11.54 4.93 -7.78
N ASP A 162 11.79 4.67 -9.06
CA ASP A 162 10.84 4.87 -10.14
C ASP A 162 9.63 3.95 -10.03
N ALA A 163 9.87 2.70 -9.62
CA ALA A 163 8.80 1.77 -9.28
C ALA A 163 7.94 2.29 -8.12
N MET A 164 8.55 2.81 -7.05
CA MET A 164 7.82 3.40 -5.91
C MET A 164 7.01 4.63 -6.31
N VAL A 165 7.57 5.53 -7.14
CA VAL A 165 6.87 6.69 -7.69
C VAL A 165 5.72 6.27 -8.60
N SER A 166 5.92 5.24 -9.43
CA SER A 166 4.86 4.67 -10.26
C SER A 166 3.69 4.12 -9.43
N ILE A 167 3.98 3.48 -8.29
CA ILE A 167 2.94 3.05 -7.34
C ILE A 167 2.18 4.27 -6.78
N VAL A 168 2.88 5.36 -6.46
CA VAL A 168 2.24 6.59 -5.96
C VAL A 168 1.27 7.19 -6.99
N HIS A 169 1.61 7.17 -8.28
CA HIS A 169 0.74 7.70 -9.33
C HIS A 169 -0.41 6.75 -9.68
N ALA A 170 -0.09 5.48 -9.89
CA ALA A 170 -1.00 4.56 -10.57
C ALA A 170 -1.80 3.66 -9.63
N SER A 171 -1.44 3.55 -8.35
CA SER A 171 -2.10 2.59 -7.47
C SER A 171 -3.59 2.89 -7.31
N ALA A 172 -4.42 1.87 -7.55
CA ALA A 172 -5.85 1.91 -7.32
C ALA A 172 -6.22 1.84 -5.82
N PHE A 173 -5.24 1.56 -4.95
CA PHE A 173 -5.45 1.34 -3.52
C PHE A 173 -4.79 2.45 -2.71
N GLU A 174 -5.60 3.28 -2.06
CA GLU A 174 -5.13 4.46 -1.32
C GLU A 174 -4.09 4.11 -0.24
N ASP A 175 -4.29 3.02 0.51
CA ASP A 175 -3.34 2.60 1.56
C ASP A 175 -1.98 2.20 0.97
N THR A 176 -1.98 1.56 -0.21
CA THR A 176 -0.73 1.18 -0.89
C THR A 176 -0.02 2.40 -1.43
N ARG A 177 -0.77 3.31 -2.07
CA ARG A 177 -0.29 4.60 -2.56
C ARG A 177 0.37 5.42 -1.44
N ARG A 178 -0.36 5.57 -0.32
CA ARG A 178 0.10 6.31 0.86
C ARG A 178 1.31 5.65 1.50
N SER A 179 1.32 4.32 1.65
CA SER A 179 2.45 3.59 2.21
C SER A 179 3.73 3.80 1.38
N ALA A 180 3.63 3.74 0.04
CA ALA A 180 4.75 4.03 -0.85
C ALA A 180 5.23 5.49 -0.70
N ALA A 181 4.31 6.45 -0.71
CA ALA A 181 4.63 7.87 -0.55
C ALA A 181 5.33 8.17 0.79
N LEU A 182 4.81 7.63 1.90
CA LEU A 182 5.39 7.79 3.23
C LEU A 182 6.82 7.25 3.29
N LYS A 183 7.07 6.09 2.68
CA LYS A 183 8.42 5.54 2.57
C LYS A 183 9.33 6.46 1.78
N ILE A 184 8.92 6.97 0.62
CA ILE A 184 9.73 7.92 -0.16
C ILE A 184 10.06 9.17 0.67
N VAL A 185 9.05 9.78 1.30
CA VAL A 185 9.21 11.01 2.09
C VAL A 185 10.15 10.84 3.27
N THR A 186 10.14 9.66 3.91
CA THR A 186 11.02 9.37 5.05
C THR A 186 12.50 9.42 4.66
N HIS A 187 12.81 9.29 3.36
CA HIS A 187 14.16 9.33 2.84
C HIS A 187 14.41 10.62 2.05
N SER A 188 14.92 11.65 2.73
CA SER A 188 15.21 12.97 2.13
C SER A 188 16.09 12.91 0.87
N ASN A 189 17.02 11.96 0.79
CA ASN A 189 17.86 11.75 -0.40
C ASN A 189 17.05 11.30 -1.63
N ALA A 190 15.96 10.54 -1.46
CA ALA A 190 15.09 10.16 -2.57
C ALA A 190 14.38 11.40 -3.14
N LEU A 191 13.84 12.27 -2.28
CA LEU A 191 13.23 13.53 -2.70
C LEU A 191 14.24 14.46 -3.38
N LYS A 192 15.46 14.58 -2.85
CA LYS A 192 16.52 15.38 -3.47
C LYS A 192 16.92 14.85 -4.85
N ARG A 193 16.96 13.53 -5.04
CA ARG A 193 17.22 12.91 -6.35
C ARG A 193 16.12 13.25 -7.36
N LEU A 194 14.86 13.16 -6.96
CA LEU A 194 13.73 13.58 -7.81
C LEU A 194 13.79 15.06 -8.17
N ALA A 195 14.13 15.93 -7.20
CA ALA A 195 14.30 17.36 -7.43
C ALA A 195 15.45 17.65 -8.41
N ALA A 196 16.61 17.02 -8.21
CA ALA A 196 17.77 17.18 -9.08
C ALA A 196 17.53 16.68 -10.51
N ALA A 197 16.66 15.68 -10.68
CA ALA A 197 16.20 15.19 -11.98
C ALA A 197 15.05 16.02 -12.58
N GLU A 198 14.68 17.15 -11.97
CA GLU A 198 13.56 18.02 -12.38
C GLU A 198 12.20 17.31 -12.47
N ARG A 199 12.02 16.22 -11.70
CA ARG A 199 10.78 15.44 -11.64
C ARG A 199 9.80 16.06 -10.65
N LEU A 200 9.42 17.30 -10.92
CA LEU A 200 8.65 18.14 -9.99
C LEU A 200 7.23 17.61 -9.75
N ASP A 201 6.59 17.06 -10.79
CA ASP A 201 5.25 16.46 -10.67
C ASP A 201 5.26 15.22 -9.77
N ASP A 202 6.34 14.44 -9.77
CA ASP A 202 6.50 13.29 -8.90
C ASP A 202 6.64 13.70 -7.44
N LEU A 203 7.37 14.79 -7.16
CA LEU A 203 7.47 15.35 -5.81
C LEU A 203 6.09 15.77 -5.29
N VAL A 204 5.29 16.44 -6.13
CA VAL A 204 3.94 16.88 -5.79
C VAL A 204 3.02 15.67 -5.54
N ALA A 205 3.08 14.65 -6.39
CA ALA A 205 2.30 13.43 -6.23
C ALA A 205 2.66 12.70 -4.92
N VAL A 206 3.95 12.58 -4.61
CA VAL A 206 4.45 11.97 -3.36
C VAL A 206 3.97 12.76 -2.14
N ALA A 207 4.09 14.09 -2.12
CA ALA A 207 3.63 14.90 -1.00
C ALA A 207 2.12 14.78 -0.78
N ASN A 208 1.33 14.84 -1.85
CA ASN A 208 -0.13 14.73 -1.78
C ASN A 208 -0.57 13.34 -1.29
N ALA A 209 0.06 12.28 -1.79
CA ALA A 209 -0.25 10.91 -1.39
C ALA A 209 0.16 10.60 0.06
N ALA A 210 1.25 11.19 0.56
CA ALA A 210 1.70 10.98 1.94
C ALA A 210 0.72 11.54 2.98
N ARG A 211 0.01 12.63 2.63
CA ARG A 211 -0.91 13.36 3.51
C ARG A 211 -0.27 13.78 4.85
N LEU A 212 0.97 14.25 4.78
CA LEU A 212 1.71 14.79 5.92
C LEU A 212 2.14 16.23 5.62
N ASP A 213 1.84 17.16 6.53
CA ASP A 213 2.23 18.56 6.36
C ASP A 213 3.75 18.74 6.31
N SER A 214 4.51 17.96 7.09
CA SER A 214 5.97 17.95 7.05
C SER A 214 6.53 17.51 5.69
N ALA A 215 5.88 16.55 5.03
CA ALA A 215 6.22 16.12 3.68
C ALA A 215 5.97 17.26 2.68
N ALA A 216 4.80 17.89 2.78
CA ALA A 216 4.41 19.00 1.92
C ALA A 216 5.34 20.21 2.10
N GLN A 217 5.75 20.54 3.32
CA GLN A 217 6.75 21.59 3.60
C GLN A 217 8.12 21.25 2.99
N THR A 218 8.57 20.00 3.16
CA THR A 218 9.86 19.54 2.59
C THR A 218 9.85 19.63 1.06
N VAL A 219 8.77 19.18 0.43
CA VAL A 219 8.62 19.30 -1.03
C VAL A 219 8.48 20.76 -1.46
N ALA A 220 7.74 21.59 -0.73
CA ALA A 220 7.66 23.02 -1.02
C ALA A 220 9.05 23.68 -1.05
N LEU A 221 9.92 23.36 -0.09
CA LEU A 221 11.30 23.86 -0.07
C LEU A 221 12.12 23.39 -1.29
N LEU A 222 11.91 22.15 -1.74
CA LEU A 222 12.59 21.61 -2.92
C LEU A 222 12.09 22.24 -4.23
N LEU A 223 10.84 22.71 -4.27
CA LEU A 223 10.25 23.38 -5.44
C LEU A 223 10.64 24.85 -5.54
N THR A 224 11.15 25.47 -4.47
CA THR A 224 11.50 26.90 -4.41
C THR A 224 12.37 27.39 -5.58
N PRO A 225 13.46 26.69 -5.98
CA PRO A 225 14.28 27.12 -7.11
C PRO A 225 13.53 27.16 -8.44
N HIS A 226 12.40 26.47 -8.54
CA HIS A 226 11.64 26.28 -9.77
C HIS A 226 10.33 27.09 -9.82
N VAL A 227 10.05 27.96 -8.83
CA VAL A 227 8.76 28.67 -8.73
C VAL A 227 8.41 29.49 -9.99
N ASP A 228 9.40 30.14 -10.60
CA ASP A 228 9.20 30.93 -11.83
C ASP A 228 8.91 30.03 -13.04
N ALA A 229 9.63 28.91 -13.15
CA ALA A 229 9.41 27.93 -14.20
C ALA A 229 8.03 27.26 -14.06
N LEU A 230 7.59 26.98 -12.83
CA LEU A 230 6.27 26.43 -12.51
C LEU A 230 5.13 27.42 -12.84
N ALA A 231 5.35 28.71 -12.61
CA ALA A 231 4.42 29.76 -13.02
C ALA A 231 4.32 29.86 -14.55
N ALA A 232 5.47 29.85 -15.24
CA ALA A 232 5.51 29.90 -16.70
C ALA A 232 4.87 28.67 -17.37
N SER A 233 5.04 27.48 -16.80
CA SER A 233 4.46 26.23 -17.32
C SER A 233 3.00 26.01 -16.90
N GLY A 234 2.46 26.84 -15.99
CA GLY A 234 1.10 26.71 -15.49
C GLY A 234 0.87 25.49 -14.60
N SER A 235 1.90 24.98 -13.89
CA SER A 235 1.77 23.82 -13.00
C SER A 235 1.03 24.20 -11.70
N LYS A 236 -0.30 24.25 -11.80
CA LYS A 236 -1.19 24.71 -10.71
C LYS A 236 -1.08 23.89 -9.43
N LEU A 237 -0.82 22.58 -9.52
CA LEU A 237 -0.72 21.73 -8.33
C LEU A 237 0.56 22.03 -7.54
N ALA A 238 1.70 22.19 -8.21
CA ALA A 238 2.96 22.55 -7.57
C ALA A 238 2.88 23.95 -6.93
N LEU A 239 2.31 24.92 -7.65
CA LEU A 239 2.12 26.29 -7.14
C LEU A 239 1.16 26.35 -5.94
N ARG A 240 0.07 25.57 -5.94
CA ARG A 240 -0.83 25.45 -4.77
C ARG A 240 -0.11 24.85 -3.57
N LEU A 241 0.73 23.84 -3.79
CA LEU A 241 1.51 23.22 -2.72
C LEU A 241 2.49 24.22 -2.11
N LEU A 242 3.23 24.97 -2.94
CA LEU A 242 4.10 26.07 -2.51
C LEU A 242 3.32 27.14 -1.73
N ALA A 243 2.23 27.65 -2.31
CA ALA A 243 1.42 28.70 -1.71
C ALA A 243 0.84 28.33 -0.33
N LYS A 244 0.55 27.04 -0.11
CA LYS A 244 -0.03 26.56 1.15
C LYS A 244 1.02 26.20 2.19
N HIS A 245 2.14 25.58 1.79
CA HIS A 245 3.06 24.92 2.71
C HIS A 245 4.46 25.53 2.80
N HIS A 246 4.84 26.49 1.94
CA HIS A 246 6.16 27.10 2.03
C HIS A 246 6.28 27.99 3.29
N PRO A 247 7.38 27.93 4.06
CA PRO A 247 7.52 28.68 5.31
C PRO A 247 7.65 30.20 5.09
N ASP A 248 8.28 30.63 3.99
CA ASP A 248 8.42 32.05 3.64
C ASP A 248 7.10 32.63 3.04
N PRO A 249 6.49 33.66 3.66
CA PRO A 249 5.32 34.36 3.12
C PRO A 249 5.53 34.96 1.72
N GLY A 250 6.72 35.50 1.41
CA GLY A 250 6.98 36.12 0.11
C GLY A 250 6.90 35.12 -1.04
N LEU A 251 7.44 33.90 -0.83
CA LEU A 251 7.33 32.81 -1.79
C LEU A 251 5.90 32.28 -1.91
N ARG A 252 5.11 32.29 -0.83
CA ARG A 252 3.69 31.94 -0.90
C ARG A 252 2.90 32.94 -1.73
N GLU A 253 3.16 34.24 -1.57
CA GLU A 253 2.55 35.30 -2.39
C GLU A 253 2.94 35.16 -3.86
N LYS A 254 4.22 34.91 -4.14
CA LYS A 254 4.73 34.67 -5.50
C LYS A 254 4.06 33.47 -6.16
N ALA A 255 3.93 32.36 -5.44
CA ALA A 255 3.22 31.17 -5.93
C ALA A 255 1.72 31.46 -6.16
N ASN A 256 1.07 32.22 -5.27
CA ASN A 256 -0.32 32.67 -5.44
C ASN A 256 -0.50 33.60 -6.65
N ALA A 257 0.49 34.45 -6.94
CA ALA A 257 0.47 35.29 -8.13
C ALA A 257 0.55 34.46 -9.42
N GLY A 258 1.40 33.43 -9.45
CA GLY A 258 1.49 32.49 -10.58
C GLY A 258 0.27 31.58 -10.77
N LEU A 259 -0.69 31.58 -9.84
CA LEU A 259 -1.96 30.86 -9.98
C LEU A 259 -3.06 31.68 -10.69
N LYS A 260 -2.87 32.99 -10.85
CA LYS A 260 -3.80 33.90 -11.51
C LYS A 260 -3.57 33.92 -13.01
#